data_AF-A0A533ZNQ4-F1
#
_entry.id   AF-A0A533ZNQ4-F1
#
_cell.length_a   1.000
_cell.length_b   1.000
_cell.length_c   1.000
_cell.angle_alpha   90.00
_cell.angle_beta   90.00
_cell.angle_gamma   90.00
#
_symmetry.space_group_name_H-M   'P 1'
#
loop_
_entity.id
_entity.type
_entity.pdbx_description
1 polymer ?
#
loop_
_entity_poly.entity_id
_entity_poly.type
_entity_poly.pdbx_seq_one_letter_code
_entity_poly.pdbx_strand_id
1 'polypeptide(L)'
;MSPSPMTPSQAAEALYAMIPHAVPRATLEEYGIDTTPDQARQITREVLSLSLFWVHSALQVALPKSSQERVFGELRQRLVKSWQSELGQEGQDVQEYLEEMESRRSSYDGVVQERGTPVMVSAEAASILESGGAVPSEDRQKILALLLDLVPVDPIGELVAELNLTDE
;
A
#
# COMPACT_ATOMS: atom_id res chain seq x y z
N MET A 1 0.53 -1.85 -29.51
CA MET A 1 -0.54 -2.86 -29.28
C MET A 1 -1.53 -2.22 -28.33
N SER A 2 -2.84 -2.33 -28.57
CA SER A 2 -3.82 -1.81 -27.60
C SER A 2 -3.82 -2.71 -26.36
N PRO A 3 -3.91 -2.16 -25.14
CA PRO A 3 -3.99 -2.96 -23.93
C PRO A 3 -5.21 -3.88 -23.98
N SER A 4 -5.03 -5.14 -23.55
CA SER A 4 -6.12 -6.11 -23.51
C SER A 4 -7.21 -5.62 -22.56
N PRO A 5 -8.50 -5.70 -22.95
CA PRO A 5 -9.60 -5.33 -22.07
C PRO A 5 -9.57 -6.18 -20.78
N MET A 6 -9.78 -5.52 -19.64
CA MET A 6 -9.85 -6.17 -18.33
C MET A 6 -11.17 -5.83 -17.62
N THR A 7 -11.70 -6.79 -16.88
CA THR A 7 -12.75 -6.50 -15.90
C THR A 7 -12.17 -5.79 -14.68
N PRO A 8 -12.96 -5.07 -13.89
CA PRO A 8 -12.48 -4.47 -12.64
C PRO A 8 -11.87 -5.48 -11.67
N SER A 9 -12.39 -6.72 -11.65
CA SER A 9 -11.84 -7.77 -10.80
C SER A 9 -10.47 -8.27 -11.28
N GLN A 10 -10.24 -8.33 -12.59
CA GLN A 10 -8.93 -8.65 -13.18
C GLN A 10 -7.91 -7.54 -12.92
N ALA A 11 -8.32 -6.27 -13.07
CA ALA A 11 -7.47 -5.13 -12.74
C ALA A 11 -7.09 -5.15 -11.25
N ALA A 12 -8.05 -5.42 -10.35
CA ALA A 12 -7.79 -5.56 -8.93
C ALA A 12 -6.87 -6.73 -8.59
N GLU A 13 -6.96 -7.85 -9.32
CA GLU A 13 -6.05 -8.98 -9.18
C GLU A 13 -4.62 -8.62 -9.54
N ALA A 14 -4.44 -7.95 -10.68
CA ALA A 14 -3.14 -7.50 -11.14
C ALA A 14 -2.52 -6.50 -10.14
N LEU A 15 -3.30 -5.55 -9.64
CA LEU A 15 -2.86 -4.60 -8.61
C LEU A 15 -2.51 -5.33 -7.30
N TYR A 16 -3.34 -6.28 -6.86
CA TYR A 16 -3.09 -7.05 -5.65
C TYR A 16 -1.80 -7.87 -5.72
N ALA A 17 -1.47 -8.42 -6.89
CA ALA A 17 -0.25 -9.19 -7.10
C ALA A 17 1.03 -8.35 -7.02
N MET A 18 0.93 -7.02 -7.18
CA MET A 18 2.08 -6.10 -7.08
C MET A 18 2.33 -5.62 -5.65
N ILE A 19 1.30 -5.55 -4.82
CA ILE A 19 1.41 -5.05 -3.45
C ILE A 19 2.23 -6.04 -2.61
N PRO A 20 3.20 -5.57 -1.81
CA PRO A 20 3.90 -6.43 -0.86
C PRO A 20 2.92 -7.01 0.17
N HIS A 21 2.80 -8.33 0.23
CA HIS A 21 1.80 -8.99 1.10
C HIS A 21 2.20 -9.01 2.56
N ALA A 22 3.45 -9.40 2.85
CA ALA A 22 4.01 -9.39 4.19
C ALA A 22 5.45 -8.91 4.14
N VAL A 23 5.90 -8.25 5.21
CA VAL A 23 7.31 -7.89 5.40
C VAL A 23 7.90 -8.83 6.45
N PRO A 24 8.59 -9.91 6.05
CA PRO A 24 9.21 -10.83 6.99
C PRO A 24 10.27 -10.12 7.82
N ARG A 25 10.45 -10.53 9.08
CA ARG A 25 11.52 -9.99 9.92
C ARG A 25 12.92 -10.15 9.31
N ALA A 26 13.16 -11.23 8.57
CA ALA A 26 14.42 -11.41 7.84
C ALA A 26 14.69 -10.26 6.86
N THR A 27 13.66 -9.75 6.17
CA THR A 27 13.79 -8.57 5.30
C THR A 27 14.09 -7.32 6.12
N LEU A 28 13.50 -7.14 7.30
CA LEU A 28 13.79 -6.00 8.18
C LEU A 28 15.25 -6.06 8.72
N GLU A 29 15.72 -7.25 9.06
CA GLU A 29 17.08 -7.51 9.52
C GLU A 29 18.14 -7.17 8.44
N GLU A 30 17.83 -7.37 7.15
CA GLU A 30 18.71 -6.97 6.03
C GLU A 30 18.94 -5.45 5.97
N TYR A 31 17.98 -4.65 6.44
CA TYR A 31 18.11 -3.19 6.57
C TYR A 31 18.71 -2.79 7.94
N GLY A 32 19.04 -3.76 8.79
CA GLY A 32 19.57 -3.54 10.14
C GLY A 32 18.52 -3.05 11.13
N ILE A 33 17.27 -3.50 10.97
CA ILE A 33 16.12 -3.14 11.81
C ILE A 33 15.71 -4.37 12.62
N ASP A 34 15.94 -4.33 13.93
CA ASP A 34 15.51 -5.40 14.85
C ASP A 34 14.06 -5.13 15.30
N THR A 35 13.20 -6.14 15.14
CA THR A 35 11.76 -5.99 15.41
C THR A 35 11.17 -7.19 16.14
N THR A 36 10.26 -6.88 17.05
CA THR A 36 9.32 -7.87 17.57
C THR A 36 8.34 -8.29 16.46
N PRO A 37 7.67 -9.46 16.60
CA PRO A 37 6.62 -9.86 15.67
C PRO A 37 5.50 -8.81 15.51
N ASP A 38 5.18 -8.09 16.58
CA ASP A 38 4.13 -7.08 16.60
C ASP A 38 4.54 -5.85 15.79
N GLN A 39 5.79 -5.39 15.95
CA GLN A 39 6.37 -4.31 15.17
C GLN A 39 6.46 -4.67 13.67
N ALA A 40 6.86 -5.90 13.34
CA ALA A 40 6.88 -6.36 11.95
C ALA A 40 5.48 -6.35 11.31
N ARG A 41 4.44 -6.69 12.07
CA ARG A 41 3.04 -6.57 11.61
C ARG A 41 2.61 -5.12 11.41
N GLN A 42 2.98 -4.21 12.31
CA GLN A 42 2.72 -2.78 12.15
C GLN A 42 3.41 -2.21 10.91
N ILE A 43 4.68 -2.58 10.66
CA ILE A 43 5.40 -2.19 9.44
C ILE A 43 4.71 -2.74 8.20
N THR A 44 4.25 -4.00 8.23
CA THR A 44 3.49 -4.58 7.13
C THR A 44 2.20 -3.81 6.85
N ARG A 45 1.44 -3.42 7.89
CA ARG A 45 0.22 -2.60 7.73
C ARG A 45 0.51 -1.25 7.10
N GLU A 46 1.62 -0.61 7.46
CA GLU A 46 2.00 0.68 6.87
C GLU A 46 2.43 0.52 5.41
N VAL A 47 3.21 -0.53 5.06
CA VAL A 47 3.57 -0.85 3.67
C VAL A 47 2.32 -1.10 2.81
N LEU A 48 1.34 -1.84 3.34
CA LEU A 48 0.06 -2.06 2.68
C LEU A 48 -0.70 -0.75 2.49
N SER A 49 -0.78 0.10 3.53
CA SER A 49 -1.48 1.39 3.48
C SER A 49 -0.85 2.34 2.45
N LEU A 50 0.48 2.41 2.43
CA LEU A 50 1.22 3.23 1.47
C LEU A 50 1.05 2.70 0.04
N SER A 51 1.07 1.39 -0.16
CA SER A 51 0.82 0.78 -1.48
C SER A 51 -0.60 1.06 -1.97
N LEU A 52 -1.60 0.92 -1.10
CA LEU A 52 -3.00 1.17 -1.43
C LEU A 52 -3.30 2.64 -1.68
N PHE A 53 -2.59 3.54 -1.00
CA PHE A 53 -2.61 4.96 -1.31
C PHE A 53 -2.18 5.20 -2.76
N TRP A 54 -1.04 4.67 -3.20
CA TRP A 54 -0.57 4.85 -4.57
C TRP A 54 -1.50 4.23 -5.61
N VAL A 55 -2.07 3.05 -5.32
CA VAL A 55 -3.12 2.47 -6.17
C VAL A 55 -4.31 3.43 -6.28
N HIS A 56 -4.79 3.95 -5.15
CA HIS A 56 -5.91 4.87 -5.14
C HIS A 56 -5.62 6.14 -5.95
N SER A 57 -4.45 6.76 -5.74
CA SER A 57 -4.03 7.96 -6.45
C SER A 57 -3.87 7.72 -7.95
N ALA A 58 -3.27 6.60 -8.36
CA ALA A 58 -3.13 6.25 -9.77
C ALA A 58 -4.50 6.08 -10.45
N LEU A 59 -5.43 5.37 -9.80
CA LEU A 59 -6.78 5.16 -10.33
C LEU A 59 -7.56 6.48 -10.44
N GLN A 60 -7.41 7.41 -9.48
CA GLN A 60 -8.03 8.75 -9.55
C GLN A 60 -7.58 9.53 -10.78
N VAL A 61 -6.31 9.40 -11.16
CA VAL A 61 -5.71 10.11 -12.30
C VAL A 61 -6.13 9.49 -13.62
N ALA A 62 -6.17 8.15 -13.70
CA ALA A 62 -6.34 7.44 -14.96
C ALA A 62 -7.80 7.13 -15.33
N LEU A 63 -8.70 7.01 -14.36
CA LEU A 63 -10.03 6.44 -14.58
C LEU A 63 -11.18 7.36 -14.15
N PRO A 64 -12.38 7.23 -14.77
CA PRO A 64 -13.59 7.81 -14.23
C PRO A 64 -13.91 7.27 -12.83
N LYS A 65 -14.50 8.11 -11.98
CA LYS A 65 -14.81 7.79 -10.57
C LYS A 65 -15.53 6.45 -10.37
N SER A 66 -16.53 6.13 -11.20
CA SER A 66 -17.26 4.86 -11.09
C SER A 66 -16.38 3.63 -11.34
N SER A 67 -15.40 3.75 -12.24
CA SER A 67 -14.47 2.66 -12.56
C SER A 67 -13.41 2.52 -11.47
N GLN A 68 -12.90 3.63 -10.95
CA GLN A 68 -12.03 3.64 -9.78
C GLN A 68 -12.68 2.92 -8.59
N GLU A 69 -13.93 3.28 -8.26
CA GLU A 69 -14.65 2.69 -7.12
C GLU A 69 -14.85 1.17 -7.29
N ARG A 70 -15.14 0.71 -8.52
CA ARG A 70 -15.26 -0.72 -8.84
C ARG A 70 -13.92 -1.45 -8.64
N VAL A 71 -12.83 -0.96 -9.23
CA VAL A 71 -11.51 -1.60 -9.13
C VAL A 71 -11.02 -1.61 -7.67
N PHE A 72 -11.09 -0.47 -6.99
CA PHE A 72 -10.63 -0.36 -5.60
C PHE A 72 -11.51 -1.18 -4.64
N GLY A 73 -12.83 -1.27 -4.93
CA GLY A 73 -13.75 -2.13 -4.20
C GLY A 73 -13.39 -3.62 -4.31
N GLU A 74 -13.10 -4.10 -5.51
CA GLU A 74 -12.62 -5.47 -5.76
C GLU A 74 -11.28 -5.74 -5.05
N LEU A 75 -10.35 -4.77 -5.10
CA LEU A 75 -9.06 -4.87 -4.40
C LEU A 75 -9.23 -4.98 -2.88
N ARG A 76 -10.11 -4.15 -2.29
CA ARG A 76 -10.43 -4.24 -0.85
C ARG A 76 -11.05 -5.59 -0.48
N GLN A 77 -11.95 -6.13 -1.30
CA GLN A 77 -12.51 -7.46 -1.06
C GLN A 77 -11.44 -8.55 -1.07
N ARG A 78 -10.46 -8.46 -1.98
CA ARG A 78 -9.32 -9.39 -2.03
C ARG A 78 -8.45 -9.29 -0.78
N LEU A 79 -8.08 -8.07 -0.37
CA LEU A 79 -7.35 -7.82 0.89
C LEU A 79 -8.05 -8.46 2.09
N VAL A 80 -9.37 -8.27 2.23
CA VAL A 80 -10.14 -8.84 3.34
C VAL A 80 -10.11 -10.36 3.32
N LYS A 81 -10.23 -10.99 2.15
CA LYS A 81 -10.18 -12.45 2.01
C LYS A 81 -8.79 -13.01 2.35
N SER A 82 -7.73 -12.31 1.98
CA SER A 82 -6.34 -12.74 2.17
C SER A 82 -5.71 -12.27 3.49
N TRP A 83 -6.46 -11.53 4.32
CA TRP A 83 -5.96 -10.84 5.52
C TRP A 83 -5.18 -11.75 6.47
N GLN A 84 -5.77 -12.90 6.82
CA GLN A 84 -5.14 -13.83 7.76
C GLN A 84 -4.14 -14.77 7.09
N SER A 85 -4.32 -15.10 5.81
CA SER A 85 -3.57 -16.17 5.13
C SER A 85 -2.30 -15.68 4.44
N GLU A 86 -2.34 -14.54 3.77
CA GLU A 86 -1.25 -14.07 2.90
C GLU A 86 -0.60 -12.79 3.44
N LEU A 87 -1.36 -11.95 4.15
CA LEU A 87 -0.87 -10.64 4.61
C LEU A 87 -0.16 -10.67 5.98
N GLY A 88 -0.04 -11.86 6.58
CA GLY A 88 0.64 -12.04 7.87
C GLY A 88 -0.06 -11.36 9.06
N GLN A 89 -1.37 -11.11 8.95
CA GLN A 89 -2.17 -10.39 9.96
C GLN A 89 -3.05 -11.34 10.79
N GLU A 90 -2.56 -12.54 11.08
CA GLU A 90 -3.29 -13.52 11.89
C GLU A 90 -3.69 -12.93 13.26
N GLY A 91 -4.97 -13.10 13.61
CA GLY A 91 -5.54 -12.59 14.85
C GLY A 91 -5.77 -11.07 14.92
N GLN A 92 -5.49 -10.31 13.85
CA GLN A 92 -5.76 -8.87 13.79
C GLN A 92 -7.16 -8.60 13.21
N ASP A 93 -7.80 -7.51 13.68
CA ASP A 93 -9.08 -7.07 13.13
C ASP A 93 -8.88 -6.33 11.80
N VAL A 94 -9.43 -6.90 10.72
CA VAL A 94 -9.36 -6.30 9.39
C VAL A 94 -10.19 -5.01 9.29
N GLN A 95 -11.27 -4.87 10.07
CA GLN A 95 -12.08 -3.65 10.05
C GLN A 95 -11.33 -2.48 10.67
N GLU A 96 -10.64 -2.72 11.79
CA GLU A 96 -9.75 -1.73 12.42
C GLU A 96 -8.65 -1.29 11.43
N TYR A 97 -8.06 -2.23 10.68
CA TYR A 97 -7.10 -1.88 9.64
C TYR A 97 -7.71 -1.04 8.52
N LEU A 98 -8.92 -1.34 8.06
CA LEU A 98 -9.56 -0.55 7.00
C LEU A 98 -9.84 0.89 7.44
N GLU A 99 -10.15 1.11 8.73
CA GLU A 99 -10.28 2.46 9.31
C GLU A 99 -8.92 3.17 9.41
N GLU A 100 -7.89 2.45 9.87
CA GLU A 100 -6.51 2.94 9.90
C GLU A 100 -6.05 3.37 8.51
N MET A 101 -6.25 2.52 7.50
CA MET A 101 -5.87 2.77 6.11
C MET A 101 -6.50 4.08 5.57
N GLU A 102 -7.75 4.35 5.92
CA GLU A 102 -8.43 5.60 5.54
C GLU A 102 -7.82 6.83 6.25
N SER A 103 -7.44 6.68 7.52
CA SER A 103 -6.70 7.71 8.24
C SER A 103 -5.31 7.95 7.62
N ARG A 104 -4.59 6.89 7.23
CA ARG A 104 -3.28 6.99 6.56
C ARG A 104 -3.37 7.69 5.23
N ARG A 105 -4.37 7.33 4.42
CA ARG A 105 -4.68 8.00 3.15
C ARG A 105 -4.81 9.51 3.32
N SER A 106 -5.53 9.95 4.36
CA SER A 106 -5.73 11.38 4.65
C SER A 106 -4.41 12.10 4.98
N SER A 107 -3.51 11.46 5.74
CA SER A 107 -2.18 12.01 6.04
C SER A 107 -1.33 12.14 4.77
N TYR A 108 -1.28 11.10 3.95
CA TYR A 108 -0.51 11.09 2.71
C TYR A 108 -1.06 12.08 1.67
N ASP A 109 -2.38 12.21 1.55
CA ASP A 109 -3.03 13.20 0.70
C ASP A 109 -2.62 14.63 1.10
N GLY A 110 -2.49 14.90 2.40
CA GLY A 110 -1.96 16.18 2.90
C GLY A 110 -0.58 16.51 2.33
N VAL A 111 0.33 15.53 2.33
CA VAL A 111 1.68 15.69 1.75
C VAL A 111 1.62 15.98 0.26
N VAL A 112 0.77 15.27 -0.50
CA VAL A 112 0.63 15.49 -1.95
C VAL A 112 0.04 16.86 -2.26
N GLN A 113 -0.95 17.32 -1.49
CA GLN A 113 -1.56 18.64 -1.64
C GLN A 113 -0.56 19.79 -1.43
N GLU A 114 0.45 19.56 -0.59
CA GLU A 114 1.56 20.49 -0.37
C GLU A 114 2.67 20.37 -1.44
N ARG A 115 2.38 19.75 -2.58
CA ARG A 115 3.31 19.45 -3.69
C ARG A 115 4.44 18.49 -3.29
N GLY A 116 4.14 17.58 -2.35
CA GLY A 116 5.05 16.54 -1.93
C GLY A 116 5.37 15.53 -3.05
N THR A 117 6.57 14.98 -3.01
CA THR A 117 7.00 13.91 -3.92
C THR A 117 6.70 12.52 -3.32
N PRO A 118 6.77 11.43 -4.11
CA PRO A 118 6.61 10.08 -3.57
C PRO A 118 7.56 9.76 -2.40
N VAL A 119 8.77 10.32 -2.43
CA VAL A 119 9.74 10.21 -1.34
C VAL A 119 9.24 10.91 -0.08
N MET A 120 8.60 12.08 -0.19
CA MET A 120 8.03 12.78 0.96
C MET A 120 6.86 12.02 1.58
N VAL A 121 6.01 11.38 0.78
CA VAL A 121 4.93 10.52 1.29
C VAL A 121 5.51 9.30 2.00
N SER A 122 6.58 8.69 1.47
CA SER A 122 7.29 7.58 2.13
C SER A 122 7.94 8.03 3.44
N ALA A 123 8.44 9.27 3.51
CA ALA A 123 8.98 9.84 4.73
C ALA A 123 7.89 10.08 5.79
N GLU A 124 6.67 10.45 5.38
CA GLU A 124 5.51 10.55 6.26
C GLU A 124 5.12 9.17 6.83
N ALA A 125 5.07 8.13 5.99
CA ALA A 125 4.86 6.76 6.46
C ALA A 125 5.94 6.29 7.46
N ALA A 126 7.21 6.63 7.21
CA ALA A 126 8.29 6.35 8.16
C ALA A 126 8.13 7.11 9.49
N SER A 127 7.66 8.37 9.44
CA SER A 127 7.34 9.20 10.63
C SER A 127 6.18 8.62 11.44
N ILE A 128 5.16 8.07 10.77
CA ILE A 128 4.03 7.37 11.40
C ILE A 128 4.51 6.12 12.14
N LEU A 129 5.38 5.31 11.52
CA LEU A 129 5.96 4.12 12.15
C LEU A 129 6.83 4.47 13.37
N GLU A 130 7.62 5.54 13.28
CA GLU A 130 8.40 6.06 14.41
C GLU A 130 7.47 6.51 15.56
N SER A 131 6.51 7.36 15.25
CA SER A 131 5.58 7.94 16.24
C SER A 131 4.69 6.88 16.90
N GLY A 132 4.36 5.82 16.17
CA GLY A 132 3.62 4.65 16.67
C GLY A 132 4.45 3.67 17.49
N GLY A 133 5.78 3.86 17.58
CA GLY A 133 6.68 2.96 18.30
C GLY A 133 7.00 1.65 17.55
N ALA A 134 6.62 1.55 16.27
CA ALA A 134 6.94 0.40 15.43
C ALA A 134 8.45 0.33 15.17
N VAL A 135 9.09 1.50 15.06
CA VAL A 135 10.55 1.65 14.94
C VAL A 135 11.08 2.77 15.83
N PRO A 136 12.32 2.67 16.31
CA PRO A 136 12.96 3.77 17.03
C PRO A 136 13.44 4.87 16.07
N SER A 137 13.66 6.07 16.61
CA SER A 137 14.08 7.24 15.82
C SER A 137 15.36 7.02 15.02
N GLU A 138 16.33 6.26 15.56
CA GLU A 138 17.57 5.93 14.86
C GLU A 138 17.36 5.09 13.59
N ASP A 139 16.25 4.36 13.50
CA ASP A 139 15.95 3.46 12.38
C ASP A 139 15.03 4.09 11.34
N ARG A 140 14.53 5.33 11.56
CA ARG A 140 13.62 6.00 10.60
C ARG A 140 14.17 6.04 9.18
N GLN A 141 15.48 6.32 9.02
CA GLN A 141 16.09 6.38 7.69
C GLN A 141 16.20 5.00 7.03
N LYS A 142 16.39 3.93 7.83
CA LYS A 142 16.40 2.54 7.32
C LYS A 142 15.00 2.15 6.85
N ILE A 143 13.97 2.52 7.60
CA ILE A 143 12.58 2.33 7.20
C ILE A 143 12.25 3.11 5.94
N LEU A 144 12.67 4.37 5.82
CA LEU A 144 12.45 5.13 4.59
C LEU A 144 13.06 4.40 3.38
N ALA A 145 14.29 3.90 3.50
CA ALA A 145 14.91 3.12 2.42
C ALA A 145 14.11 1.86 2.09
N LEU A 146 13.70 1.08 3.10
CA LEU A 146 12.85 -0.10 2.94
C LEU A 146 11.54 0.23 2.20
N LEU A 147 10.85 1.32 2.59
CA LEU A 147 9.59 1.72 1.98
C LEU A 147 9.77 2.08 0.50
N LEU A 148 10.86 2.76 0.15
CA LEU A 148 11.18 3.11 -1.24
C LEU A 148 11.50 1.88 -2.09
N ASP A 149 12.10 0.84 -1.50
CA ASP A 149 12.42 -0.40 -2.21
C ASP A 149 11.22 -1.34 -2.34
N LEU A 150 10.35 -1.39 -1.32
CA LEU A 150 9.21 -2.32 -1.30
C LEU A 150 7.98 -1.78 -2.02
N VAL A 151 7.67 -0.49 -1.92
CA VAL A 151 6.41 0.04 -2.45
C VAL A 151 6.56 0.34 -3.94
N PRO A 152 5.82 -0.36 -4.82
CA PRO A 152 6.04 -0.29 -6.26
C PRO A 152 5.27 0.87 -6.90
N VAL A 153 5.66 2.11 -6.57
CA VAL A 153 4.97 3.33 -7.05
C VAL A 153 4.92 3.40 -8.58
N ASP A 154 6.08 3.28 -9.25
CA ASP A 154 6.14 3.37 -10.71
C ASP A 154 5.41 2.21 -11.39
N PRO A 155 5.62 0.93 -11.00
CA PRO A 155 4.89 -0.18 -11.58
C PRO A 155 3.37 -0.07 -11.40
N ILE A 156 2.88 0.42 -10.25
CA ILE A 156 1.44 0.68 -10.05
C ILE A 156 0.94 1.72 -11.06
N GLY A 157 1.68 2.81 -11.23
CA GLY A 157 1.34 3.87 -12.19
C GLY A 157 1.28 3.36 -13.62
N GLU A 158 2.26 2.56 -14.03
CA GLU A 158 2.33 1.93 -15.35
C GLU A 158 1.14 1.00 -15.61
N LEU A 159 0.86 0.07 -14.68
CA LEU A 159 -0.27 -0.85 -14.81
C LEU A 159 -1.59 -0.08 -14.94
N VAL A 160 -1.80 0.92 -14.09
CA VAL A 160 -3.04 1.71 -14.09
C VAL A 160 -3.19 2.55 -15.36
N ALA A 161 -2.10 3.11 -15.88
CA ALA A 161 -2.10 3.89 -17.13
C ALA A 161 -2.47 3.03 -18.36
N GLU A 162 -2.21 1.72 -18.30
CA GLU A 162 -2.55 0.76 -19.35
C GLU A 162 -3.95 0.13 -19.18
N LEU A 163 -4.67 0.41 -18.10
CA LEU A 163 -5.99 -0.18 -17.87
C LEU A 163 -6.98 0.24 -18.93
N ASN A 164 -7.58 -0.77 -19.56
CA ASN A 164 -8.71 -0.63 -20.47
C ASN A 164 -9.88 -1.45 -19.92
N LEU A 165 -10.75 -0.79 -19.14
CA LEU A 165 -11.79 -1.48 -18.40
C LEU A 165 -13.02 -1.77 -19.27
N THR A 166 -13.56 -2.98 -19.13
CA THR A 166 -14.86 -3.35 -19.69
C THR A 166 -15.96 -3.25 -18.65
N ASP A 167 -17.21 -3.12 -19.11
CA ASP A 167 -18.36 -2.97 -18.22
C ASP A 167 -18.72 -4.23 -17.44
N GLU A 168 -18.24 -5.41 -17.86
CA GLU A 168 -18.46 -6.71 -17.19
C GLU A 168 -17.64 -6.86 -15.91
#